data_AF-A0A380NPT3-F1
#
_entry.id   AF-A0A380NPT3-F1
#
_cell.length_a   1.000
_cell.length_b   1.000
_cell.length_c   1.000
_cell.angle_alpha   90.00
_cell.angle_beta   90.00
_cell.angle_gamma   90.00
#
_symmetry.space_group_name_H-M   'P 1'
#
loop_
_entity.id
_entity.type
_entity.pdbx_description
1 polymer ?
#
loop_
_entity_poly.entity_id
_entity_poly.type
_entity_poly.pdbx_seq_one_letter_code
_entity_poly.pdbx_strand_id
1 'polypeptide(L)'
;MEEITLIAHKDKKSPISEAYRSIRTNLIFASAGKKEKIISITSATPGEGKSTTSSNLAIIMAQAEKRVLLIDCDLRKLSLQKKFNLQNKGLTNYIAMNESLDDVLYVDVVPGLDLLLSGPVPPNPSELLGSKKMEELLKLVEEQYDYIFLDLPPILAVTDAAVLAKYINGTIFVMQAGALGKNEALEAKKRLTQSGVEILGIVLNKVEPTKHSGSYYYYYGEKDLKP
;
A
#
# COMPACT_ATOMS: atom_id res chain seq x y z
N MET A 1 18.12 10.01 12.36
CA MET A 1 18.09 9.14 11.16
C MET A 1 16.78 8.39 11.23
N GLU A 2 15.77 8.75 10.43
CA GLU A 2 14.47 8.09 10.50
C GLU A 2 14.59 6.65 9.98
N GLU A 3 14.18 5.71 10.83
CA GLU A 3 14.39 4.28 10.71
C GLU A 3 13.64 3.67 9.52
N ILE A 4 14.36 2.84 8.76
CA ILE A 4 13.85 1.98 7.69
C ILE A 4 12.63 1.20 8.20
N THR A 5 11.44 1.56 7.71
CA THR A 5 10.12 1.08 8.15
C THR A 5 9.66 -0.21 7.43
N LEU A 6 10.60 -1.02 6.91
CA LEU A 6 10.32 -2.32 6.30
C LEU A 6 10.41 -3.42 7.37
N ILE A 7 9.56 -3.32 8.39
CA ILE A 7 9.61 -4.14 9.60
C ILE A 7 9.41 -5.62 9.25
N ALA A 8 8.47 -5.93 8.35
CA ALA A 8 8.21 -7.28 7.87
C ALA A 8 9.41 -7.93 7.15
N HIS A 9 10.31 -7.11 6.58
CA HIS A 9 11.54 -7.59 5.97
C HIS A 9 12.65 -7.77 7.01
N LYS A 10 12.80 -6.81 7.92
CA LYS A 10 13.88 -6.78 8.92
C LYS A 10 13.68 -7.76 10.08
N ASP A 11 12.46 -7.85 10.60
CA ASP A 11 12.13 -8.73 11.72
C ASP A 11 10.85 -9.50 11.41
N LYS A 12 11.06 -10.67 10.79
CA LYS A 12 9.97 -11.57 10.39
C LYS A 12 9.17 -12.09 11.58
N LYS A 13 9.73 -12.18 12.79
CA LYS A 13 9.04 -12.73 13.96
C LYS A 13 8.45 -11.66 14.88
N SER A 14 8.58 -10.38 14.52
CA SER A 14 8.03 -9.30 15.35
C SER A 14 6.50 -9.38 15.47
N PRO A 15 5.95 -8.91 16.62
CA PRO A 15 4.51 -8.65 16.78
C PRO A 15 3.88 -7.87 15.62
N ILE A 16 4.61 -6.89 15.07
CA ILE A 16 4.12 -6.06 13.96
C ILE A 16 4.03 -6.88 12.67
N SER A 17 4.99 -7.77 12.42
CA SER A 17 4.95 -8.69 11.28
C SER A 17 3.77 -9.67 11.38
N GLU A 18 3.46 -10.17 12.58
CA GLU A 18 2.26 -10.99 12.82
C GLU A 18 0.95 -10.20 12.59
N ALA A 19 0.92 -8.91 12.95
CA ALA A 19 -0.21 -8.04 12.62
C ALA A 19 -0.43 -7.94 11.10
N TYR A 20 0.64 -7.78 10.31
CA TYR A 20 0.55 -7.79 8.85
C TYR A 20 0.18 -9.17 8.27
N ARG A 21 0.62 -10.28 8.88
CA ARG A 21 0.14 -11.63 8.50
C ARG A 21 -1.36 -11.78 8.74
N SER A 22 -1.86 -11.23 9.84
CA SER A 22 -3.29 -11.19 10.13
C SER A 22 -4.07 -10.37 9.09
N ILE A 23 -3.53 -9.21 8.68
CA ILE A 23 -4.08 -8.40 7.60
C ILE A 23 -4.13 -9.18 6.28
N ARG A 24 -3.04 -9.87 5.89
CA ARG A 24 -3.03 -10.75 4.71
C ARG A 24 -4.13 -11.79 4.77
N THR A 25 -4.25 -12.50 5.89
CA THR A 25 -5.25 -13.56 6.03
C THR A 25 -6.66 -13.00 5.85
N ASN A 26 -6.98 -11.87 6.49
CA ASN A 26 -8.26 -11.20 6.32
C ASN A 26 -8.49 -10.71 4.89
N LEU A 27 -7.44 -10.23 4.23
CA LEU A 27 -7.51 -9.81 2.83
C LEU A 27 -7.87 -10.99 1.93
N ILE A 28 -7.19 -12.13 2.07
CA ILE A 28 -7.48 -13.35 1.30
C ILE A 28 -8.93 -13.81 1.52
N PHE A 29 -9.46 -13.72 2.76
CA PHE A 29 -10.85 -14.04 3.05
C PHE A 29 -11.85 -13.04 2.46
N ALA A 30 -11.58 -11.74 2.55
CA ALA A 30 -12.40 -10.69 1.94
C ALA A 30 -12.45 -10.83 0.41
N SER A 31 -11.35 -11.35 -0.15
CA SER A 31 -11.15 -11.65 -1.55
C SER A 31 -11.64 -13.02 -2.01
N ALA A 32 -12.20 -13.84 -1.12
CA ALA A 32 -12.56 -15.21 -1.44
C ALA A 32 -13.63 -15.27 -2.55
N GLY A 33 -13.32 -15.96 -3.64
CA GLY A 33 -14.22 -16.09 -4.81
C GLY A 33 -14.20 -14.88 -5.76
N LYS A 34 -13.44 -13.83 -5.45
CA LYS A 34 -13.16 -12.70 -6.33
C LYS A 34 -11.73 -12.82 -6.86
N LYS A 35 -11.49 -12.27 -8.05
CA LYS A 35 -10.14 -12.15 -8.62
C LYS A 35 -9.66 -10.73 -8.34
N GLU A 36 -9.50 -10.32 -7.07
CA GLU A 36 -8.90 -9.00 -6.81
C GLU A 36 -7.40 -9.05 -7.06
N LYS A 37 -6.99 -8.35 -8.11
CA LYS A 37 -5.58 -8.16 -8.44
C LYS A 37 -5.10 -6.78 -8.04
N ILE A 38 -5.95 -5.76 -8.17
CA ILE A 38 -5.55 -4.37 -7.93
C ILE A 38 -6.24 -3.88 -6.66
N ILE A 39 -5.45 -3.73 -5.60
CA ILE A 39 -5.91 -3.27 -4.29
C ILE A 39 -5.24 -1.94 -3.98
N SER A 40 -6.04 -0.94 -3.63
CA SER A 40 -5.49 0.35 -3.22
C SER A 40 -5.33 0.46 -1.71
N ILE A 41 -4.34 1.23 -1.29
CA ILE A 41 -4.13 1.62 0.11
C ILE A 41 -4.16 3.14 0.16
N THR A 42 -5.04 3.69 0.98
CA THR A 42 -5.15 5.14 1.20
C THR A 42 -5.47 5.43 2.67
N SER A 43 -5.51 6.70 3.03
CA SER A 43 -5.84 7.19 4.36
C SER A 43 -6.72 8.42 4.28
N ALA A 44 -7.28 8.89 5.40
CA ALA A 44 -8.03 10.14 5.41
C ALA A 44 -7.09 11.32 5.19
N THR A 45 -6.02 11.38 5.97
CA THR A 45 -5.09 12.52 6.04
C THR A 45 -3.63 12.08 5.88
N PRO A 46 -2.71 13.02 5.58
CA PRO A 46 -1.30 12.68 5.49
C PRO A 46 -0.71 12.18 6.81
N GLY A 47 0.21 11.23 6.75
CA GLY A 47 0.98 10.78 7.93
C GLY A 47 0.35 9.64 8.73
N GLU A 48 -0.81 9.11 8.32
CA GLU A 48 -1.48 7.99 9.00
C GLU A 48 -0.79 6.63 8.76
N GLY A 49 0.21 6.59 7.88
CA GLY A 49 1.07 5.42 7.67
C GLY A 49 0.66 4.50 6.52
N LYS A 50 -0.19 4.96 5.60
CA LYS A 50 -0.57 4.24 4.36
C LYS A 50 0.61 3.62 3.62
N SER A 51 1.70 4.37 3.40
CA SER A 51 2.88 3.91 2.67
C SER A 51 3.70 2.87 3.44
N THR A 52 3.67 2.93 4.78
CA THR A 52 4.26 1.87 5.62
C THR A 52 3.42 0.60 5.52
N THR A 53 2.10 0.74 5.59
CA THR A 53 1.16 -0.38 5.49
C THR A 53 1.22 -1.05 4.13
N SER A 54 1.21 -0.30 3.02
CA SER A 54 1.33 -0.85 1.68
C SER A 54 2.65 -1.60 1.49
N SER A 55 3.77 -1.03 1.93
CA SER A 55 5.09 -1.67 1.83
C SER A 55 5.16 -2.99 2.61
N ASN A 56 4.76 -3.00 3.88
CA ASN A 56 4.84 -4.20 4.71
C ASN A 56 3.83 -5.27 4.29
N LEU A 57 2.63 -4.87 3.86
CA LEU A 57 1.66 -5.82 3.31
C LEU A 57 2.19 -6.45 2.03
N ALA A 58 2.76 -5.66 1.11
CA ALA A 58 3.36 -6.18 -0.11
C ALA A 58 4.48 -7.20 0.18
N ILE A 59 5.36 -6.90 1.15
CA ILE A 59 6.39 -7.84 1.61
C ILE A 59 5.79 -9.13 2.18
N ILE A 60 4.76 -9.05 3.03
CA ILE A 60 4.11 -10.23 3.62
C ILE A 60 3.40 -11.09 2.57
N MET A 61 2.86 -10.47 1.52
CA MET A 61 2.27 -11.18 0.38
C MET A 61 3.35 -11.88 -0.44
N ALA A 62 4.48 -11.21 -0.72
CA ALA A 62 5.61 -11.80 -1.43
C ALA A 62 6.24 -12.98 -0.66
N GLN A 63 6.38 -12.84 0.66
CA GLN A 63 6.79 -13.93 1.56
C GLN A 63 5.82 -15.13 1.57
N ALA A 64 4.59 -14.97 1.06
CA ALA A 64 3.63 -16.03 0.85
C ALA A 64 3.67 -16.58 -0.59
N GLU A 65 4.81 -16.42 -1.27
CA GLU A 65 5.09 -16.92 -2.62
C GLU A 65 4.13 -16.33 -3.68
N LYS A 66 3.67 -15.10 -3.46
CA LYS A 66 2.92 -14.33 -4.45
C LYS A 66 3.86 -13.43 -5.23
N ARG A 67 3.60 -13.28 -6.53
CA ARG A 67 4.22 -12.23 -7.34
C ARG A 67 3.48 -10.92 -7.06
N VAL A 68 4.16 -9.98 -6.44
CA VAL A 68 3.56 -8.72 -5.97
C VAL A 68 4.20 -7.54 -6.68
N LEU A 69 3.38 -6.60 -7.14
CA LEU A 69 3.82 -5.29 -7.60
C LEU A 69 3.30 -4.22 -6.63
N LEU A 70 4.17 -3.37 -6.11
CA LEU A 70 3.77 -2.16 -5.39
C LEU A 70 4.00 -0.93 -6.30
N ILE A 71 2.97 -0.12 -6.49
CA ILE A 71 3.03 1.10 -7.31
C ILE A 71 2.82 2.32 -6.40
N ASP A 72 3.77 3.26 -6.43
CA ASP A 72 3.65 4.56 -5.73
C ASP A 72 2.81 5.53 -6.56
N CYS A 73 1.50 5.54 -6.32
CA CYS A 73 0.56 6.45 -6.99
C CYS A 73 0.43 7.80 -6.26
N ASP A 74 1.17 8.04 -5.17
CA ASP A 74 1.25 9.35 -4.50
C ASP A 74 2.34 10.20 -5.16
N LEU A 75 2.07 10.65 -6.38
CA LEU A 75 3.00 11.46 -7.20
C LEU A 75 3.36 12.82 -6.56
N ARG A 76 2.72 13.16 -5.43
CA ARG A 76 2.91 14.41 -4.70
C ARG A 76 3.89 14.23 -3.55
N LYS A 77 3.97 13.02 -2.98
CA LYS A 77 4.86 12.70 -1.85
C LYS A 77 5.65 11.43 -2.14
N LEU A 78 6.96 11.59 -2.36
CA LEU A 78 7.95 10.54 -2.65
C LEU A 78 8.21 9.59 -1.45
N SER A 79 7.15 8.99 -0.90
CA SER A 79 7.18 8.28 0.37
C SER A 79 7.82 6.90 0.24
N LEU A 80 7.52 6.17 -0.85
CA LEU A 80 8.14 4.84 -1.07
C LEU A 80 9.60 4.97 -1.47
N GLN A 81 9.95 5.99 -2.27
CA GLN A 81 11.33 6.27 -2.66
C GLN A 81 12.27 6.38 -1.43
N LYS A 82 11.85 7.13 -0.40
CA LYS A 82 12.59 7.26 0.86
C LYS A 82 12.63 5.95 1.66
N LYS A 83 11.55 5.17 1.66
CA LYS A 83 11.46 3.91 2.44
C LYS A 83 12.35 2.81 1.89
N PHE A 84 12.43 2.69 0.58
CA PHE A 84 13.26 1.69 -0.10
C PHE A 84 14.68 2.19 -0.39
N ASN A 85 14.97 3.49 -0.18
CA ASN A 85 16.27 4.11 -0.43
C ASN A 85 16.76 3.91 -1.87
N LEU A 86 15.86 4.17 -2.82
CA LEU A 86 16.11 4.01 -4.26
C LEU A 86 16.15 5.37 -4.97
N GLN A 87 16.65 5.35 -6.20
CA GLN A 87 16.51 6.50 -7.09
C GLN A 87 15.03 6.76 -7.41
N ASN A 88 14.68 8.00 -7.74
CA ASN A 88 13.29 8.35 -7.99
C ASN A 88 12.93 8.25 -9.48
N LYS A 89 13.03 7.05 -10.06
CA LYS A 89 12.49 6.74 -11.38
C LYS A 89 11.21 5.92 -11.26
N GLY A 90 10.19 6.19 -12.08
CA GLY A 90 8.93 5.47 -11.93
C GLY A 90 7.80 5.93 -12.85
N LEU A 91 6.58 6.01 -12.33
CA LEU A 91 5.37 6.33 -13.08
C LEU A 91 5.49 7.59 -13.95
N THR A 92 6.07 8.68 -13.43
CA THR A 92 6.24 9.89 -14.23
C THR A 92 7.23 9.71 -15.37
N ASN A 93 8.32 8.96 -15.17
CA ASN A 93 9.26 8.62 -16.24
C ASN A 93 8.59 7.77 -17.32
N TYR A 94 7.87 6.73 -16.90
CA TYR A 94 7.14 5.87 -17.81
C TYR A 94 6.07 6.64 -18.58
N ILE A 95 5.17 7.34 -17.90
CA ILE A 95 4.00 7.95 -18.52
C ILE A 95 4.35 9.22 -19.29
N ALA A 96 5.09 10.15 -18.68
CA ALA A 96 5.34 11.48 -19.25
C ALA A 96 6.64 11.55 -20.06
N MET A 97 7.66 10.77 -19.73
CA MET A 97 8.98 10.81 -20.40
C MET A 97 9.17 9.68 -21.42
N ASN A 98 8.20 8.77 -21.54
CA ASN A 98 8.25 7.62 -22.44
C ASN A 98 9.45 6.69 -22.23
N GLU A 99 9.97 6.61 -21.00
CA GLU A 99 10.91 5.54 -20.63
C GLU A 99 10.19 4.18 -20.67
N SER A 100 10.94 3.10 -20.91
CA SER A 100 10.37 1.75 -20.94
C SER A 100 10.00 1.29 -19.52
N LEU A 101 9.11 0.30 -19.41
CA LEU A 101 8.76 -0.26 -18.09
C LEU A 101 10.00 -0.89 -17.43
N ASP A 102 10.83 -1.60 -18.21
CA ASP A 102 12.04 -2.26 -17.73
C ASP A 102 13.07 -1.26 -17.16
N ASP A 103 13.11 -0.03 -17.67
CA ASP A 103 14.03 1.02 -17.19
C ASP A 103 13.61 1.64 -15.85
N VAL A 104 12.32 1.53 -15.50
CA VAL A 104 11.74 2.22 -14.33
C VAL A 104 11.21 1.27 -13.27
N LEU A 105 11.13 -0.02 -13.57
CA LEU A 105 10.68 -1.06 -12.67
C LEU A 105 11.86 -1.56 -11.83
N TYR A 106 11.72 -1.48 -10.51
CA TYR A 106 12.67 -2.08 -9.59
C TYR A 106 12.25 -3.51 -9.30
N VAL A 107 12.93 -4.46 -9.93
CA VAL A 107 12.64 -5.89 -9.81
C VAL A 107 13.30 -6.47 -8.56
N ASP A 108 12.58 -7.37 -7.89
CA ASP A 108 13.03 -8.18 -6.76
C ASP A 108 13.64 -7.36 -5.60
N VAL A 109 13.04 -6.19 -5.30
CA VAL A 109 13.48 -5.35 -4.16
C VAL A 109 13.37 -6.10 -2.83
N VAL A 110 12.49 -7.10 -2.80
CA VAL A 110 12.44 -8.23 -1.86
C VAL A 110 12.03 -9.44 -2.70
N PRO A 111 12.51 -10.67 -2.41
CA PRO A 111 12.07 -11.89 -3.10
C PRO A 111 10.57 -11.94 -3.38
N GLY A 112 10.18 -11.82 -4.66
CA GLY A 112 8.78 -11.85 -5.14
C GLY A 112 8.02 -10.51 -5.10
N LEU A 113 8.70 -9.41 -4.80
CA LEU A 113 8.16 -8.06 -4.77
C LEU A 113 8.91 -7.14 -5.74
N ASP A 114 8.18 -6.64 -6.71
CA ASP A 114 8.62 -5.57 -7.61
C ASP A 114 8.01 -4.23 -7.19
N LEU A 115 8.70 -3.15 -7.52
CA LEU A 115 8.34 -1.80 -7.12
C LEU A 115 8.40 -0.84 -8.29
N LEU A 116 7.32 -0.11 -8.51
CA LEU A 116 7.25 1.01 -9.43
C LEU A 116 7.02 2.29 -8.64
N LEU A 117 8.06 3.12 -8.51
CA LEU A 117 7.98 4.37 -7.75
C LEU A 117 7.17 5.43 -8.50
N SER A 118 7.00 6.61 -7.88
CA SER A 118 6.25 7.72 -8.48
C SER A 118 7.02 8.35 -9.64
N GLY A 119 8.35 8.40 -9.54
CA GLY A 119 9.17 9.26 -10.38
C GLY A 119 9.15 10.73 -9.91
N PRO A 120 9.78 11.64 -10.67
CA PRO A 120 9.82 13.07 -10.34
C PRO A 120 8.41 13.67 -10.29
N VAL A 121 8.18 14.62 -9.39
CA VAL A 121 6.85 15.23 -9.19
C VAL A 121 6.39 15.92 -10.49
N PRO A 122 5.29 15.48 -11.12
CA PRO A 122 4.77 16.12 -12.33
C PRO A 122 3.95 17.38 -11.99
N PRO A 123 3.78 18.32 -12.94
CA PRO A 123 2.92 19.48 -12.73
C PRO A 123 1.43 19.10 -12.61
N ASN A 124 1.02 17.96 -13.17
CA ASN A 124 -0.37 17.51 -13.28
C ASN A 124 -0.57 16.04 -12.82
N PRO A 125 -0.44 15.73 -11.52
CA PRO A 125 -0.54 14.36 -10.99
C PRO A 125 -1.81 13.59 -11.38
N SER A 126 -2.98 14.21 -11.20
CA SER A 126 -4.27 13.54 -11.40
C SER A 126 -4.52 13.18 -12.87
N GLU A 127 -4.11 14.04 -13.79
CA GLU A 127 -4.19 13.80 -15.24
C GLU A 127 -3.27 12.67 -15.67
N LEU A 128 -2.06 12.61 -15.09
CA LEU A 128 -1.09 11.54 -15.36
C LEU A 128 -1.66 10.18 -14.94
N LEU A 129 -2.25 10.08 -13.75
CA LEU A 129 -2.91 8.86 -13.27
C LEU A 129 -4.17 8.50 -14.08
N GLY A 130 -4.86 9.49 -14.63
CA GLY A 130 -6.03 9.30 -15.50
C GLY A 130 -5.69 9.02 -16.96
N SER A 131 -4.41 8.99 -17.32
CA SER A 131 -3.98 8.85 -18.70
C SER A 131 -4.24 7.46 -19.26
N LYS A 132 -4.36 7.38 -20.60
CA LYS A 132 -4.43 6.10 -21.31
C LYS A 132 -3.20 5.22 -21.06
N LYS A 133 -2.03 5.82 -20.84
CA LYS A 133 -0.80 5.08 -20.58
C LYS A 133 -0.79 4.42 -19.19
N MET A 134 -1.44 5.03 -18.20
CA MET A 134 -1.71 4.37 -16.91
C MET A 134 -2.67 3.18 -17.08
N GLU A 135 -3.70 3.33 -17.91
CA GLU A 135 -4.61 2.23 -18.25
C GLU A 135 -3.88 1.04 -18.89
N GLU A 136 -3.04 1.32 -19.88
CA GLU A 136 -2.23 0.32 -20.60
C GLU A 136 -1.24 -0.35 -19.65
N LEU A 137 -0.61 0.40 -18.75
CA LEU A 137 0.26 -0.15 -17.71
C LEU A 137 -0.48 -1.13 -16.81
N LEU A 138 -1.62 -0.71 -16.22
CA LEU A 138 -2.36 -1.55 -15.29
C LEU A 138 -2.84 -2.85 -15.96
N LYS A 139 -3.31 -2.77 -17.21
CA LYS A 139 -3.66 -3.97 -18.00
C LYS A 139 -2.47 -4.89 -18.25
N LEU A 140 -1.31 -4.32 -18.58
CA LEU A 140 -0.08 -5.08 -18.83
C LEU A 140 0.39 -5.83 -17.57
N VAL A 141 0.39 -5.16 -16.41
CA VAL A 141 0.89 -5.78 -15.16
C VAL A 141 -0.15 -6.72 -14.55
N GLU A 142 -1.45 -6.52 -14.81
CA GLU A 142 -2.50 -7.39 -14.28
C GLU A 142 -2.29 -8.86 -14.65
N GLU A 143 -1.73 -9.17 -15.82
CA GLU A 143 -1.46 -10.55 -16.22
C GLU A 143 -0.22 -11.16 -15.56
N GLN A 144 0.70 -10.32 -15.07
CA GLN A 144 2.03 -10.71 -14.60
C GLN A 144 2.11 -10.91 -13.10
N TYR A 145 1.24 -10.24 -12.33
CA TYR A 145 1.26 -10.28 -10.87
C TYR A 145 0.00 -10.94 -10.30
N ASP A 146 0.18 -11.58 -9.15
CA ASP A 146 -0.93 -12.14 -8.38
C ASP A 146 -1.63 -11.02 -7.59
N TYR A 147 -0.86 -10.04 -7.12
CA TYR A 147 -1.33 -8.85 -6.42
C TYR A 147 -0.60 -7.58 -6.87
N ILE A 148 -1.35 -6.50 -7.06
CA ILE A 148 -0.90 -5.16 -7.40
C ILE A 148 -1.44 -4.23 -6.31
N PHE A 149 -0.55 -3.64 -5.55
CA PHE A 149 -0.87 -2.66 -4.52
C PHE A 149 -0.63 -1.25 -5.05
N LEU A 150 -1.63 -0.38 -4.92
CA LEU A 150 -1.51 1.04 -5.25
C LEU A 150 -1.43 1.86 -3.96
N ASP A 151 -0.28 2.48 -3.66
CA ASP A 151 -0.19 3.47 -2.58
C ASP A 151 -0.71 4.81 -3.08
N LEU A 152 -1.91 5.19 -2.64
CA LEU A 152 -2.60 6.39 -3.09
C LEU A 152 -2.41 7.55 -2.10
N PRO A 153 -2.50 8.81 -2.53
CA PRO A 153 -2.54 9.94 -1.62
C PRO A 153 -3.82 9.91 -0.74
N PRO A 154 -3.86 10.68 0.36
CA PRO A 154 -5.01 10.69 1.26
C PRO A 154 -6.29 11.22 0.60
N ILE A 155 -7.42 10.54 0.81
CA ILE A 155 -8.69 10.78 0.11
C ILE A 155 -9.34 12.13 0.46
N LEU A 156 -9.04 12.71 1.63
CA LEU A 156 -9.55 14.04 1.98
C LEU A 156 -8.73 15.16 1.34
N ALA A 157 -7.48 14.90 0.99
CA ALA A 157 -6.58 15.91 0.43
C ALA A 157 -6.77 16.10 -1.08
N VAL A 158 -6.99 15.02 -1.82
CA VAL A 158 -7.03 15.02 -3.30
C VAL A 158 -8.00 13.97 -3.84
N THR A 159 -8.30 14.08 -5.14
CA THR A 159 -9.27 13.21 -5.83
C THR A 159 -8.61 12.05 -6.61
N ASP A 160 -7.29 11.85 -6.47
CA ASP A 160 -6.49 10.92 -7.28
C ASP A 160 -7.01 9.46 -7.19
N ALA A 161 -7.54 9.05 -6.04
CA ALA A 161 -8.15 7.73 -5.88
C ALA A 161 -9.40 7.52 -6.75
N ALA A 162 -10.19 8.56 -6.99
CA ALA A 162 -11.39 8.47 -7.83
C ALA A 162 -11.05 8.25 -9.31
N VAL A 163 -9.90 8.77 -9.76
CA VAL A 163 -9.43 8.60 -11.14
C VAL A 163 -9.08 7.13 -11.43
N LEU A 164 -8.52 6.44 -10.44
CA LEU A 164 -8.10 5.04 -10.55
C LEU A 164 -9.19 4.04 -10.12
N ALA A 165 -10.30 4.52 -9.54
CA ALA A 165 -11.32 3.67 -8.95
C ALA A 165 -11.87 2.58 -9.89
N LYS A 166 -12.00 2.88 -11.19
CA LYS A 166 -12.48 1.91 -12.20
C LYS A 166 -11.56 0.70 -12.40
N TYR A 167 -10.30 0.78 -11.96
CA TYR A 167 -9.34 -0.32 -12.01
C TYR A 167 -9.14 -1.02 -10.67
N ILE A 168 -9.58 -0.40 -9.57
CA ILE A 168 -9.34 -0.89 -8.22
C ILE A 168 -10.46 -1.87 -7.86
N ASN A 169 -10.10 -3.10 -7.51
CA ASN A 169 -11.06 -4.11 -7.07
C ASN A 169 -11.49 -3.91 -5.62
N GLY A 170 -10.62 -3.32 -4.80
CA GLY A 170 -10.93 -2.99 -3.42
C GLY A 170 -9.87 -2.12 -2.76
N THR A 171 -10.24 -1.50 -1.64
CA THR A 171 -9.41 -0.52 -0.93
C THR A 171 -9.23 -0.91 0.53
N ILE A 172 -7.99 -0.88 0.99
CA ILE A 172 -7.64 -0.92 2.42
C ILE A 172 -7.51 0.52 2.91
N PHE A 173 -8.32 0.88 3.90
CA PHE A 173 -8.32 2.21 4.48
C PHE A 173 -7.48 2.26 5.75
N VAL A 174 -6.44 3.09 5.76
CA VAL A 174 -5.52 3.23 6.91
C VAL A 174 -5.91 4.44 7.73
N MET A 175 -6.08 4.25 9.04
CA MET A 175 -6.42 5.29 10.00
C MET A 175 -5.39 5.32 11.13
N GLN A 176 -4.99 6.52 11.56
CA GLN A 176 -4.17 6.65 12.77
C GLN A 176 -5.05 6.58 14.03
N ALA A 177 -4.68 5.71 14.97
CA ALA A 177 -5.32 5.61 16.26
C ALA A 177 -5.27 6.93 17.03
N GLY A 178 -6.42 7.36 17.56
CA GLY A 178 -6.54 8.56 18.40
C GLY A 178 -6.36 9.91 17.69
N ALA A 179 -6.03 9.94 16.39
CA ALA A 179 -5.76 11.18 15.67
C ALA A 179 -6.92 11.64 14.77
N LEU A 180 -7.65 10.71 14.15
CA LEU A 180 -8.72 11.07 13.21
C LEU A 180 -10.05 11.27 13.94
N GLY A 181 -10.68 12.42 13.74
CA GLY A 181 -12.01 12.70 14.29
C GLY A 181 -13.11 11.89 13.61
N LYS A 182 -14.19 11.57 14.34
CA LYS A 182 -15.34 10.82 13.81
C LYS A 182 -15.88 11.41 12.50
N ASN A 183 -16.00 12.73 12.43
CA ASN A 183 -16.55 13.41 11.25
C ASN A 183 -15.63 13.28 10.03
N GLU A 184 -14.32 13.36 10.22
CA GLU A 184 -13.34 13.18 9.15
C GLU A 184 -13.33 11.73 8.65
N ALA A 185 -13.44 10.75 9.56
CA ALA A 185 -13.57 9.34 9.19
C ALA A 185 -14.83 9.08 8.35
N LEU A 186 -15.96 9.67 8.74
CA LEU A 186 -17.22 9.54 8.01
C LEU A 186 -17.16 10.21 6.63
N GLU A 187 -16.53 11.38 6.54
CA GLU A 187 -16.33 12.07 5.26
C GLU A 187 -15.37 11.29 4.35
N ALA A 188 -14.29 10.73 4.89
CA ALA A 188 -13.35 9.91 4.11
C ALA A 188 -14.05 8.64 3.58
N LYS A 189 -14.83 7.97 4.42
CA LYS A 189 -15.68 6.84 3.99
C LYS A 189 -16.63 7.27 2.88
N LYS A 190 -17.32 8.39 3.04
CA LYS A 190 -18.26 8.92 2.04
C LYS A 190 -17.57 9.15 0.70
N ARG A 191 -16.39 9.78 0.68
CA ARG A 191 -15.62 10.01 -0.56
C ARG A 191 -15.19 8.72 -1.23
N LEU A 192 -14.71 7.75 -0.47
CA LEU A 192 -14.35 6.43 -1.00
C LEU A 192 -15.56 5.74 -1.65
N THR A 193 -16.69 5.70 -0.95
CA THR A 193 -17.93 5.12 -1.49
C THR A 193 -18.41 5.87 -2.75
N GLN A 194 -18.34 7.21 -2.75
CA GLN A 194 -18.70 8.02 -3.92
C GLN A 194 -17.77 7.83 -5.12
N SER A 195 -16.49 7.51 -4.88
CA SER A 195 -15.56 7.16 -5.96
C SER A 195 -15.81 5.79 -6.58
N GLY A 196 -16.70 4.97 -6.00
CA GLY A 196 -17.06 3.66 -6.54
C GLY A 196 -16.13 2.52 -6.14
N VAL A 197 -15.20 2.74 -5.22
CA VAL A 197 -14.33 1.68 -4.68
C VAL A 197 -14.94 1.00 -3.46
N GLU A 198 -14.87 -0.34 -3.44
CA GLU A 198 -15.23 -1.17 -2.29
C GLU A 198 -14.18 -1.04 -1.20
N ILE A 199 -14.60 -0.82 0.05
CA ILE A 199 -13.69 -0.83 1.20
C ILE A 199 -13.61 -2.26 1.72
N LEU A 200 -12.46 -2.92 1.53
CA LEU A 200 -12.21 -4.29 1.97
C LEU A 200 -12.03 -4.37 3.49
N GLY A 201 -11.52 -3.31 4.10
CA GLY A 201 -11.29 -3.24 5.53
C GLY A 201 -10.54 -1.99 5.97
N ILE A 202 -10.36 -1.87 7.28
CA ILE A 202 -9.66 -0.76 7.92
C ILE A 202 -8.43 -1.30 8.65
N VAL A 203 -7.29 -0.63 8.47
CA VAL A 203 -6.08 -0.85 9.26
C VAL A 203 -5.94 0.31 10.23
N LEU A 204 -6.09 0.02 11.53
CA LEU A 204 -5.82 0.98 12.60
C LEU A 204 -4.31 0.97 12.91
N ASN A 205 -3.64 2.06 12.62
CA ASN A 205 -2.19 2.20 12.74
C ASN A 205 -1.78 3.10 13.92
N LYS A 206 -0.51 2.98 14.36
CA LYS A 206 0.05 3.69 15.53
C LYS A 206 -0.75 3.47 16.82
N VAL A 207 -1.28 2.27 17.01
CA VAL A 207 -1.96 1.88 18.24
C VAL A 207 -0.95 1.84 19.38
N GLU A 208 -1.22 2.56 20.47
CA GLU A 208 -0.39 2.47 21.67
C GLU A 208 -0.52 1.08 22.30
N PRO A 209 0.60 0.44 22.71
CA PRO A 209 0.55 -0.82 23.43
C PRO A 209 -0.14 -0.60 24.78
N THR A 210 -1.40 -1.03 24.91
CA THR A 210 -2.07 -1.09 26.21
C THR A 210 -1.63 -2.35 26.96
N LYS A 211 -1.70 -2.33 28.30
CA LYS A 211 -1.40 -3.49 29.17
C LYS A 211 -2.18 -4.78 28.83
N HIS A 212 -3.21 -4.72 27.98
CA HIS A 212 -3.99 -5.88 27.52
C HIS A 212 -3.74 -6.25 26.05
N SER A 213 -3.30 -5.31 25.20
CA SER A 213 -2.89 -5.63 23.82
C SER A 213 -1.47 -6.20 23.77
N GLY A 214 -0.61 -5.83 24.72
CA GLY A 214 0.71 -6.47 24.92
C GLY A 214 0.61 -7.97 25.21
N SER A 215 -0.47 -8.43 25.87
CA SER A 215 -0.63 -9.85 26.24
C SER A 215 -0.90 -10.76 25.04
N TYR A 216 -1.66 -10.29 24.04
CA TYR A 216 -1.92 -11.06 22.81
C TYR A 216 -0.67 -11.18 21.93
N TYR A 217 0.15 -10.13 21.88
CA TYR A 217 1.41 -10.11 21.15
C TYR A 217 2.56 -10.82 21.88
N TYR A 218 2.61 -10.80 23.22
CA TYR A 218 3.60 -11.55 24.01
C TYR A 218 3.36 -13.06 23.98
N TYR A 219 2.10 -13.51 23.97
CA TYR A 219 1.77 -14.94 24.09
C TYR A 219 2.27 -15.82 22.94
N TYR A 220 2.50 -15.23 21.75
CA TYR A 220 3.04 -15.93 20.58
C TYR A 220 4.54 -15.71 20.35
N GLY A 221 5.17 -14.74 21.04
CA GLY A 221 6.61 -14.46 20.91
C GLY A 221 7.51 -15.32 21.81
N GLU A 222 7.02 -15.78 22.97
CA GLU A 222 7.84 -16.51 23.95
C GLU A 222 7.93 -18.03 23.73
N LYS A 223 7.08 -18.64 22.89
CA LYS A 223 7.10 -20.11 22.73
C LYS A 223 8.29 -20.68 21.95
N ASP A 224 9.07 -19.83 21.28
CA ASP A 224 10.25 -20.25 20.50
C ASP A 224 11.59 -19.93 21.20
N LEU A 225 11.57 -19.46 22.45
CA LEU A 225 12.77 -19.16 23.22
C LEU A 225 12.75 -19.90 24.55
N LYS A 226 13.17 -21.17 24.51
CA LYS A 226 13.97 -21.79 25.57
C LYS A 226 14.80 -22.95 24.98
N PRO A 227 16.01 -23.16 25.52
CA PRO A 227 17.11 -23.92 24.88
C PRO A 227 16.86 -25.41 24.76
#